data_AF-A0A1C3UAB9-F1
#
_entry.id   AF-A0A1C3UAB9-F1
#
_cell.length_a   1.000
_cell.length_b   1.000
_cell.length_c   1.000
_cell.angle_alpha   90.00
_cell.angle_beta   90.00
_cell.angle_gamma   90.00
#
_symmetry.space_group_name_H-M   'P 1'
#
loop_
_entity.id
_entity.type
_entity.pdbx_description
1 polymer ?
#
loop_
_entity_poly.entity_id
_entity_poly.type
_entity_poly.pdbx_seq_one_letter_code
_entity_poly.pdbx_strand_id
1 'polypeptide(L)'
;MSGQTEILRLHGPLTIKTIANVRDIIQVYLQEAASLRRSLVIDIDGSEEIDLTLPQLLLSARQTADRTGVRIALNKPADGNLLTVLQRAGLLCGDRHKDSFWLEGKAA
;
A
#
# COMPACT_ATOMS: atom_id res chain seq x y z
N MET A 1 9.55 11.86 -16.33
CA MET A 1 8.47 12.73 -15.83
C MET A 1 8.52 12.64 -14.31
N SER A 2 9.04 13.64 -13.60
CA SER A 2 8.95 13.65 -12.13
C SER A 2 7.48 13.79 -11.76
N GLY A 3 6.83 12.66 -11.52
CA GLY A 3 5.44 12.61 -11.08
C GLY A 3 5.37 13.18 -9.67
N GLN A 4 4.53 14.20 -9.47
CA GLN A 4 4.23 14.66 -8.13
C GLN A 4 3.59 13.51 -7.35
N THR A 5 4.07 13.30 -6.13
CA THR A 5 3.71 12.15 -5.30
C THR A 5 3.20 12.64 -3.96
N GLU A 6 2.09 12.06 -3.52
CA GLU A 6 1.55 12.22 -2.17
C GLU A 6 2.03 11.05 -1.30
N ILE A 7 2.54 11.32 -0.10
CA ILE A 7 3.07 10.26 0.79
C ILE A 7 2.13 10.14 2.00
N LEU A 8 1.50 8.98 2.13
CA LEU A 8 0.74 8.59 3.31
C LEU A 8 1.60 7.67 4.16
N ARG A 9 1.95 8.14 5.37
CA ARG A 9 2.58 7.29 6.39
C ARG A 9 1.54 6.62 7.26
N LEU A 10 1.59 5.30 7.32
CA LEU A 10 0.73 4.50 8.19
C LEU A 10 1.52 4.11 9.44
N HIS A 11 0.95 4.39 10.61
CA HIS A 11 1.59 4.18 11.90
C HIS A 11 0.62 3.57 12.91
N GLY A 12 1.18 2.86 13.89
CA GLY A 12 0.44 2.15 14.92
C GLY A 12 -0.12 0.81 14.40
N PRO A 13 -0.91 0.09 15.22
CA PRO A 13 -1.41 -1.22 14.83
C PRO A 13 -2.22 -1.15 13.53
N LEU A 14 -1.81 -1.91 12.52
CA LEU A 14 -2.44 -2.05 11.20
C LEU A 14 -3.12 -3.42 11.11
N THR A 15 -4.15 -3.61 11.94
CA THR A 15 -4.84 -4.87 12.15
C THR A 15 -6.34 -4.75 11.88
N ILE A 16 -7.07 -5.86 11.90
CA ILE A 16 -8.52 -5.90 11.70
C ILE A 16 -9.29 -4.93 12.60
N LYS A 17 -8.79 -4.63 13.81
CA LYS A 17 -9.44 -3.70 14.74
C LYS A 17 -9.33 -2.25 14.29
N THR A 18 -8.28 -1.89 13.56
CA THR A 18 -7.99 -0.52 13.13
C THR A 18 -8.16 -0.32 11.63
N ILE A 19 -8.33 -1.39 10.86
CA ILE A 19 -8.31 -1.37 9.39
C ILE A 19 -9.40 -0.49 8.78
N ALA A 20 -10.54 -0.33 9.45
CA ALA A 20 -11.60 0.58 9.01
C ALA A 20 -11.11 2.04 8.97
N ASN A 21 -10.37 2.48 10.00
CA ASN A 21 -9.79 3.82 10.04
C ASN A 21 -8.72 3.98 8.95
N VAL A 22 -7.87 2.95 8.77
CA VAL A 22 -6.83 2.96 7.72
C VAL A 22 -7.47 3.06 6.33
N ARG A 23 -8.55 2.32 6.08
CA ARG A 23 -9.33 2.40 4.83
C ARG A 23 -9.83 3.82 4.59
N ASP A 24 -10.45 4.43 5.58
CA ASP A 24 -11.04 5.77 5.43
C ASP A 24 -9.95 6.81 5.14
N ILE A 25 -8.79 6.71 5.78
CA ILE A 25 -7.62 7.56 5.50
C ILE A 25 -7.11 7.33 4.06
N ILE A 26 -6.92 6.08 3.63
CA ILE A 26 -6.48 5.77 2.26
C ILE A 26 -7.46 6.32 1.24
N GLN A 27 -8.77 6.24 1.51
CA GLN A 27 -9.78 6.76 0.60
C GLN A 27 -9.67 8.29 0.41
N VAL A 28 -9.44 9.04 1.49
CA VAL A 28 -9.21 10.50 1.41
C VAL A 28 -7.98 10.80 0.55
N TYR A 29 -6.85 10.15 0.83
CA TYR A 29 -5.61 10.35 0.08
C TYR A 29 -5.73 9.95 -1.40
N LEU A 30 -6.51 8.92 -1.71
CA LEU A 30 -6.80 8.53 -3.10
C LEU A 30 -7.62 9.58 -3.84
N GLN A 31 -8.62 10.18 -3.18
CA GLN A 31 -9.42 11.25 -3.77
C GLN A 31 -8.59 12.51 -4.02
N GLU A 32 -7.73 12.88 -3.08
CA GLU A 32 -6.81 14.00 -3.22
C GLU A 32 -5.79 13.76 -4.34
N ALA A 33 -5.15 12.57 -4.36
CA ALA A 33 -4.21 12.19 -5.40
C ALA A 33 -4.85 12.20 -6.80
N ALA A 34 -6.08 11.71 -6.93
CA ALA A 34 -6.83 11.75 -8.18
C ALA A 34 -7.09 13.20 -8.65
N SER A 35 -7.53 14.06 -7.72
CA SER A 35 -7.83 15.46 -8.01
C SER A 35 -6.58 16.24 -8.45
N LEU A 36 -5.43 15.92 -7.86
CA LEU A 36 -4.15 16.57 -8.13
C LEU A 36 -3.33 15.86 -9.23
N ARG A 37 -3.82 14.76 -9.81
CA ARG A 37 -3.11 13.90 -10.76
C ARG A 37 -1.74 13.45 -10.23
N ARG A 38 -1.69 13.06 -8.95
CA ARG A 38 -0.52 12.56 -8.25
C ARG A 38 -0.56 11.05 -8.10
N SER A 39 0.61 10.45 -7.88
CA SER A 39 0.70 9.09 -7.36
C SER A 39 0.59 9.10 -5.84
N LEU A 40 0.06 8.03 -5.24
CA LEU A 40 0.03 7.83 -3.79
C LEU A 40 1.12 6.83 -3.39
N VAL A 41 2.00 7.24 -2.50
CA VAL A 41 3.01 6.38 -1.87
C VAL A 41 2.59 6.05 -0.46
N ILE A 42 2.54 4.76 -0.16
CA ILE A 42 2.26 4.24 1.17
C ILE A 42 3.59 3.92 1.85
N ASP A 43 3.84 4.58 2.98
CA ASP A 43 5.02 4.38 3.81
C ASP A 43 4.59 3.65 5.09
N ILE A 44 5.19 2.48 5.32
CA ILE A 44 4.87 1.59 6.45
C ILE A 44 6.20 1.19 7.07
N ASP A 45 6.32 1.36 8.39
CA ASP A 45 7.48 0.85 9.10
C ASP A 45 7.39 -0.67 9.26
N GLY A 46 8.52 -1.36 9.08
CA GLY A 46 8.55 -2.83 9.10
C GLY A 46 8.29 -3.43 10.49
N SER A 47 8.37 -2.61 11.55
CA SER A 47 8.11 -3.01 12.94
C SER A 47 6.65 -2.87 13.38
N GLU A 48 5.79 -2.23 12.58
CA GLU A 48 4.37 -2.06 12.90
C GLU A 48 3.68 -3.41 13.09
N GLU A 49 2.72 -3.49 14.02
CA GLU A 49 1.87 -4.67 14.17
C GLU A 49 0.95 -4.77 12.95
N ILE A 50 1.12 -5.82 12.14
CA ILE A 50 0.42 -5.99 10.86
C ILE A 50 -0.26 -7.36 10.84
N ASP A 51 -1.52 -7.39 10.43
CA ASP A 51 -2.21 -8.63 10.06
C ASP A 51 -2.60 -8.67 8.58
N LEU A 52 -3.25 -9.76 8.17
CA LEU A 52 -3.65 -10.00 6.78
C LEU A 52 -4.57 -8.92 6.19
N THR A 53 -5.31 -8.19 7.03
CA THR A 53 -6.28 -7.20 6.55
C THR A 53 -5.60 -6.01 5.90
N LEU A 54 -4.38 -5.64 6.30
CA LEU A 54 -3.62 -4.56 5.67
C LEU A 54 -3.24 -4.88 4.21
N PRO A 55 -2.55 -6.00 3.89
CA PRO A 55 -2.29 -6.37 2.51
C PRO A 55 -3.54 -6.46 1.64
N GLN A 56 -4.64 -7.01 2.17
CA GLN A 56 -5.91 -7.10 1.46
C GLN A 56 -6.51 -5.72 1.17
N LEU A 57 -6.45 -4.79 2.14
CA LEU A 57 -6.87 -3.41 1.93
C LEU A 57 -6.02 -2.73 0.86
N LEU A 58 -4.70 -2.89 0.89
CA LEU A 58 -3.81 -2.29 -0.12
C LEU A 58 -4.10 -2.83 -1.53
N LEU A 59 -4.39 -4.13 -1.68
CA LEU A 59 -4.83 -4.70 -2.96
C LEU A 59 -6.16 -4.11 -3.45
N SER A 60 -7.13 -3.97 -2.54
CA SER A 60 -8.44 -3.35 -2.85
C SER A 60 -8.30 -1.87 -3.23
N ALA A 61 -7.46 -1.13 -2.51
CA ALA A 61 -7.15 0.26 -2.79
C ALA A 61 -6.51 0.42 -4.17
N ARG A 62 -5.59 -0.47 -4.56
CA ARG A 62 -4.99 -0.47 -5.91
C ARG A 62 -6.03 -0.67 -7.00
N GLN A 63 -6.92 -1.65 -6.85
CA GLN A 63 -7.99 -1.87 -7.83
C GLN A 63 -8.92 -0.66 -7.96
N THR A 64 -9.15 0.06 -6.86
CA THR A 64 -9.90 1.32 -6.87
C THR A 64 -9.13 2.44 -7.59
N ALA A 65 -7.84 2.57 -7.29
CA ALA A 65 -6.97 3.59 -7.86
C ALA A 65 -6.75 3.42 -9.38
N ASP A 66 -6.65 2.18 -9.86
CA ASP A 66 -6.55 1.85 -11.29
C ASP A 66 -7.77 2.36 -12.07
N ARG A 67 -8.97 2.36 -11.46
CA ARG A 67 -10.20 2.90 -12.06
C ARG A 67 -10.22 4.42 -12.11
N THR A 68 -9.46 5.10 -11.25
CA THR A 68 -9.38 6.56 -11.16
C THR A 68 -8.11 7.14 -11.76
N GLY A 69 -7.24 6.29 -12.34
CA GLY A 69 -5.97 6.70 -12.95
C GLY A 69 -4.90 7.10 -11.93
N VAL A 70 -5.07 6.75 -10.65
CA VAL A 70 -4.08 6.99 -9.60
C VAL A 70 -3.19 5.76 -9.47
N ARG A 71 -1.87 5.96 -9.43
CA ARG A 71 -0.92 4.88 -9.13
C ARG A 71 -0.67 4.83 -7.62
N ILE A 72 -0.79 3.65 -7.02
CA ILE A 72 -0.32 3.38 -5.66
C ILE A 72 1.02 2.64 -5.72
N ALA A 73 1.98 3.05 -4.90
CA ALA A 73 3.24 2.34 -4.68
C ALA A 73 3.58 2.26 -3.18
N LEU A 74 4.40 1.29 -2.79
CA LEU A 74 5.07 1.31 -1.49
C LEU A 74 6.31 2.21 -1.55
N ASN A 75 6.59 2.91 -0.45
CA ASN A 75 7.78 3.77 -0.32
C ASN A 75 9.09 2.97 -0.42
N LYS A 76 9.07 1.74 0.08
CA LYS A 76 10.17 0.76 0.02
C LYS A 76 9.56 -0.64 -0.18
N PRO A 77 10.36 -1.64 -0.61
CA PRO A 77 9.92 -3.03 -0.61
C PRO A 77 9.35 -3.44 0.76
N ALA A 78 8.33 -4.29 0.75
CA ALA A 78 7.78 -4.86 1.96
C ALA A 78 8.89 -5.57 2.75
N ASP A 79 9.04 -5.17 4.01
CA ASP A 79 9.99 -5.73 4.95
C ASP A 79 9.28 -6.12 6.27
N GLY A 80 10.05 -6.68 7.21
CA GLY A 80 9.59 -6.97 8.57
C GLY A 80 8.25 -7.72 8.66
N ASN A 81 7.35 -7.18 9.46
CA ASN A 81 6.03 -7.78 9.73
C ASN A 81 5.16 -7.84 8.47
N LEU A 82 5.22 -6.84 7.60
CA LEU A 82 4.47 -6.84 6.34
C LEU A 82 4.90 -7.98 5.44
N LEU A 83 6.21 -8.17 5.24
CA LEU A 83 6.75 -9.26 4.44
C LEU A 83 6.39 -10.63 5.02
N THR A 84 6.47 -10.77 6.34
CA THR A 84 6.12 -12.01 7.04
C THR A 84 4.65 -12.38 6.82
N VAL A 85 3.74 -11.41 6.91
CA VAL A 85 2.31 -11.63 6.65
C VAL A 85 2.07 -12.02 5.19
N LEU A 86 2.69 -11.32 4.24
CA LEU A 86 2.57 -11.62 2.80
C LEU A 86 2.98 -13.07 2.48
N GLN A 87 4.10 -13.52 3.04
CA GLN A 87 4.60 -14.90 2.87
C GLN A 87 3.65 -15.91 3.48
N ARG A 88 3.23 -15.72 4.73
CA ARG A 88 2.36 -16.65 5.46
C ARG A 88 0.95 -16.74 4.85
N ALA A 89 0.48 -15.67 4.24
CA ALA A 89 -0.80 -15.61 3.57
C ALA A 89 -0.78 -16.15 2.13
N GLY A 90 0.39 -16.52 1.59
CA GLY A 90 0.53 -16.95 0.20
C GLY A 90 0.26 -15.84 -0.83
N LEU A 91 0.46 -14.58 -0.43
CA LEU A 91 0.28 -13.41 -1.32
C LEU A 91 1.49 -13.13 -2.20
N LEU A 92 2.63 -13.79 -1.93
CA LEU A 92 3.78 -13.83 -2.83
C LEU A 92 3.76 -15.17 -3.57
N CYS A 93 3.76 -15.12 -4.89
CA CYS A 93 3.65 -16.31 -5.73
C CYS A 93 4.97 -16.72 -6.41
N GLY A 94 6.06 -15.97 -6.16
CA GLY A 94 7.37 -16.21 -6.76
C GLY A 94 7.50 -15.68 -8.20
N ASP A 95 6.41 -15.14 -8.75
CA ASP A 95 6.41 -14.42 -10.02
C ASP A 95 6.77 -12.96 -9.75
N ARG A 96 7.94 -12.54 -10.25
CA ARG A 96 8.45 -11.17 -10.06
C ARG A 96 7.45 -10.10 -10.50
N HIS A 97 6.75 -10.31 -11.61
CA HIS A 97 5.84 -9.29 -12.14
C HIS A 97 4.60 -9.14 -11.25
N LYS A 98 4.06 -10.26 -10.75
CA LYS A 98 2.92 -10.26 -9.83
C LYS A 98 3.28 -9.73 -8.44
N ASP A 99 4.48 -10.07 -7.97
CA ASP A 99 4.96 -9.70 -6.65
C ASP A 99 5.63 -8.30 -6.63
N SER A 100 5.84 -7.69 -7.81
CA SER A 100 6.55 -6.41 -7.99
C SER A 100 6.04 -5.29 -7.09
N PHE A 101 4.72 -5.18 -6.92
CA PHE A 101 4.12 -4.17 -6.03
C PHE A 101 4.67 -4.25 -4.61
N TRP A 102 4.88 -5.47 -4.10
CA TRP A 102 5.40 -5.71 -2.76
C TRP A 102 6.92 -5.65 -2.72
N LEU A 103 7.61 -6.19 -3.72
CA LEU A 103 9.04 -6.49 -3.63
C LEU A 103 9.96 -5.45 -4.29
N GLU A 104 9.44 -4.59 -5.15
CA GLU A 104 10.25 -3.61 -5.89
C GLU A 104 10.09 -2.18 -5.37
N GLY A 105 9.11 -1.96 -4.47
CA GLY A 105 8.73 -0.68 -3.86
C GLY A 105 9.54 0.53 -4.30
N LYS A 106 9.02 1.28 -5.28
CA LYS A 106 9.53 2.58 -5.73
C LYS A 106 8.41 3.40 -6.38
N ALA A 107 8.10 4.55 -5.77
CA ALA A 107 7.83 5.74 -6.59
C ALA A 107 9.19 6.21 -7.11
N ALA A 108 9.42 5.95 -8.40
CA ALA A 108 10.46 6.65 -9.15
C ALA A 108 9.91 8.01 -9.61
#